data_AF-A0A502FKA0-F1
#
_entry.id   AF-A0A502FKA0-F1
#
_cell.length_a   1.000
_cell.length_b   1.000
_cell.length_c   1.000
_cell.angle_alpha   90.00
_cell.angle_beta   90.00
_cell.angle_gamma   90.00
#
_symmetry.space_group_name_H-M   'P 1'
#
loop_
_entity.id
_entity.type
_entity.pdbx_description
1 polymer ?
#
loop_
_entity_poly.entity_id
_entity_poly.type
_entity_poly.pdbx_seq_one_letter_code
_entity_poly.pdbx_strand_id
1 'polypeptide(L)'
;MVPAGYEASLDRAGLALGAGGVVGGLFAAVLVSIGSGFDPFPMLIGFLLGAVITAMAAVAIGGPIWIVCHALGRRGPWMAVSVGALAGFALFLGGQTYGFGIFAMPPGDAQTLLYRWMSAIATSLILAAVAALIGWTMWRVAYRRVG
;
A
#
# COMPACT_ATOMS: atom_id res chain seq x y z
N MET A 1 18.94 -7.06 -28.64
CA MET A 1 17.72 -7.65 -28.05
C MET A 1 16.85 -6.51 -27.56
N VAL A 2 15.68 -6.31 -28.14
CA VAL A 2 14.68 -5.39 -27.55
C VAL A 2 14.26 -6.03 -26.23
N PRO A 3 14.36 -5.36 -25.07
CA PRO A 3 13.85 -5.93 -23.83
C PRO A 3 12.35 -6.18 -24.01
N ALA A 4 11.88 -7.40 -23.74
CA ALA A 4 10.45 -7.73 -23.74
C ALA A 4 9.70 -6.67 -22.91
N GLY A 5 8.88 -5.87 -23.58
CA GLY A 5 8.24 -4.69 -23.00
C GLY A 5 7.07 -5.07 -22.10
N TYR A 6 6.74 -4.23 -21.13
CA TYR A 6 5.46 -4.30 -20.43
C TYR A 6 4.58 -3.15 -20.90
N GLU A 7 3.38 -3.49 -21.37
CA GLU A 7 2.36 -2.52 -21.80
C GLU A 7 1.16 -2.51 -20.85
N ALA A 8 0.64 -1.32 -20.61
CA ALA A 8 -0.56 -1.05 -19.81
C ALA A 8 -1.51 -0.15 -20.61
N SER A 9 -2.81 -0.31 -20.38
CA SER A 9 -3.86 0.56 -20.91
C SER A 9 -4.63 1.22 -19.77
N LEU A 10 -5.36 2.30 -20.06
CA LEU A 10 -6.18 2.99 -19.06
C LEU A 10 -7.28 2.10 -18.49
N ASP A 11 -7.96 1.30 -19.32
CA ASP A 11 -9.00 0.36 -18.86
C ASP A 11 -8.44 -0.63 -17.84
N ARG A 12 -7.22 -1.13 -18.10
CA ARG A 12 -6.54 -2.07 -17.20
C ARG A 12 -6.00 -1.39 -15.95
N ALA A 13 -5.65 -0.10 -16.02
CA ALA A 13 -5.32 0.68 -14.84
C ALA A 13 -6.54 0.82 -13.92
N GLY A 14 -7.74 1.06 -14.48
CA GLY A 14 -9.00 1.06 -13.73
C GLY A 14 -9.29 -0.29 -13.05
N LEU A 15 -9.16 -1.40 -13.79
CA LEU A 15 -9.31 -2.75 -13.23
C LEU A 15 -8.26 -3.06 -12.16
N ALA A 16 -7.02 -2.63 -12.37
CA ALA A 16 -5.95 -2.79 -11.40
C ALA A 16 -6.25 -2.03 -10.12
N LEU A 17 -6.80 -0.82 -10.20
CA LEU A 17 -7.23 -0.06 -9.03
C LEU A 17 -8.31 -0.80 -8.24
N GLY A 18 -9.30 -1.37 -8.93
CA GLY A 18 -10.31 -2.23 -8.31
C GLY A 18 -9.69 -3.45 -7.60
N ALA A 19 -8.75 -4.14 -8.26
CA ALA A 19 -8.07 -5.29 -7.68
C ALA A 19 -7.22 -4.92 -6.45
N GLY A 20 -6.51 -3.80 -6.50
CA GLY A 20 -5.77 -3.27 -5.35
C GLY A 20 -6.70 -2.91 -4.20
N GLY A 21 -7.84 -2.29 -4.50
CA GLY A 21 -8.92 -2.03 -3.54
C GLY A 21 -9.42 -3.32 -2.89
N VAL A 22 -9.75 -4.36 -3.66
CA VAL A 22 -10.20 -5.65 -3.10
C VAL A 22 -9.18 -6.24 -2.13
N VAL A 23 -7.88 -6.23 -2.46
CA VAL A 23 -6.83 -6.72 -1.56
C VAL A 23 -6.78 -5.91 -0.26
N GLY A 24 -6.84 -4.57 -0.35
CA GLY A 24 -6.88 -3.70 0.82
C GLY A 24 -8.14 -3.90 1.68
N GLY A 25 -9.29 -4.09 1.05
CA GLY A 25 -10.55 -4.41 1.72
C GLY A 25 -10.49 -5.74 2.45
N LEU A 26 -9.96 -6.80 1.82
CA LEU A 26 -9.78 -8.10 2.46
C LEU A 26 -8.88 -7.98 3.68
N PHE A 27 -7.77 -7.24 3.58
CA PHE A 27 -6.89 -6.99 4.71
C PHE A 27 -7.61 -6.24 5.86
N ALA A 28 -8.39 -5.22 5.54
CA ALA A 28 -9.19 -4.49 6.53
C ALA A 28 -10.25 -5.39 7.21
N ALA A 29 -10.93 -6.24 6.44
CA ALA A 29 -11.89 -7.20 6.99
C ALA A 29 -11.22 -8.22 7.94
N VAL A 30 -10.00 -8.66 7.62
CA VAL A 30 -9.20 -9.51 8.52
C VAL A 30 -8.90 -8.76 9.83
N LEU A 31 -8.45 -7.50 9.76
CA LEU A 31 -8.19 -6.70 10.96
C LEU A 31 -9.45 -6.50 11.80
N VAL A 32 -10.60 -6.23 11.17
CA VAL A 32 -11.89 -6.13 11.87
C VAL A 32 -12.23 -7.47 12.54
N SER A 33 -12.05 -8.60 11.86
CA SER A 33 -12.35 -9.91 12.44
C SER A 33 -11.51 -10.22 13.69
N ILE A 34 -10.27 -9.71 13.76
CA ILE A 34 -9.40 -9.85 14.93
C ILE A 34 -9.93 -9.00 16.11
N GLY A 35 -10.49 -7.82 15.83
CA GLY A 35 -11.00 -6.90 16.86
C GLY A 35 -12.44 -7.16 17.31
N SER A 36 -13.32 -7.64 16.42
CA SER A 36 -14.76 -7.81 16.67
C SER A 36 -15.26 -9.25 16.56
N GLY A 37 -14.39 -10.23 16.27
CA GLY A 37 -14.79 -11.60 15.94
C GLY A 37 -15.38 -11.73 14.52
N PHE A 38 -15.92 -12.91 14.19
CA PHE A 38 -16.46 -13.25 12.86
C PHE A 38 -17.89 -12.76 12.63
N ASP A 39 -18.19 -11.52 12.98
CA ASP A 39 -19.46 -10.89 12.63
C ASP A 39 -19.43 -10.41 11.17
N PRO A 40 -20.31 -10.92 10.28
CA PRO A 40 -20.29 -10.56 8.87
C PRO A 40 -20.52 -9.07 8.61
N PHE A 41 -21.30 -8.38 9.45
CA PHE A 41 -21.69 -7.00 9.16
C PHE A 41 -20.53 -5.99 9.36
N PRO A 42 -19.83 -5.97 10.51
CA PRO A 42 -18.59 -5.19 10.67
C PRO A 42 -17.52 -5.58 9.64
N MET A 43 -17.37 -6.87 9.33
CA MET A 43 -16.39 -7.32 8.32
C MET A 43 -16.69 -6.76 6.93
N LEU A 44 -17.97 -6.72 6.53
CA LEU A 44 -18.40 -6.12 5.27
C LEU A 44 -18.11 -4.61 5.25
N ILE A 45 -18.40 -3.90 6.34
CA ILE A 45 -18.10 -2.47 6.46
C ILE A 45 -16.57 -2.24 6.37
N GLY A 46 -15.79 -3.02 7.10
CA GLY A 46 -14.33 -2.99 7.06
C GLY A 46 -13.79 -3.26 5.66
N PHE A 47 -14.35 -4.25 4.96
CA PHE A 47 -14.02 -4.55 3.58
C PHE A 47 -14.28 -3.36 2.65
N LEU A 48 -15.48 -2.78 2.70
CA LEU A 48 -15.87 -1.67 1.83
C LEU A 48 -15.00 -0.42 2.08
N LEU A 49 -14.83 -0.04 3.35
CA LEU A 49 -14.00 1.10 3.72
C LEU A 49 -12.53 0.86 3.36
N GLY A 50 -12.00 -0.33 3.67
CA GLY A 50 -10.63 -0.71 3.34
C GLY A 50 -10.39 -0.67 1.82
N ALA A 51 -11.34 -1.15 1.03
CA ALA A 51 -11.22 -1.15 -0.42
C ALA A 51 -11.21 0.27 -1.01
N VAL A 52 -12.13 1.12 -0.58
CA VAL A 52 -12.22 2.51 -1.04
C VAL A 52 -10.98 3.31 -0.61
N ILE A 53 -10.59 3.23 0.66
CA ILE A 53 -9.43 3.96 1.18
C ILE A 53 -8.14 3.49 0.49
N THR A 54 -7.99 2.19 0.26
CA THR A 54 -6.83 1.64 -0.46
C THR A 54 -6.78 2.14 -1.90
N ALA A 55 -7.90 2.15 -2.61
CA ALA A 55 -7.96 2.71 -3.96
C ALA A 55 -7.59 4.22 -3.96
N MET A 56 -8.13 5.00 -3.02
CA MET A 56 -7.78 6.41 -2.88
C MET A 56 -6.29 6.62 -2.61
N ALA A 57 -5.71 5.85 -1.69
CA ALA A 57 -4.27 5.91 -1.38
C ALA A 57 -3.40 5.50 -2.58
N ALA A 58 -3.82 4.47 -3.32
CA ALA A 58 -3.15 4.04 -4.53
C ALA A 58 -3.15 5.14 -5.61
N VAL A 59 -4.25 5.87 -5.78
CA VAL A 59 -4.31 7.01 -6.69
C VAL A 59 -3.48 8.19 -6.20
N ALA A 60 -3.62 8.57 -4.92
CA ALA A 60 -2.99 9.76 -4.36
C ALA A 60 -1.45 9.63 -4.24
N ILE A 61 -0.97 8.43 -3.89
CA ILE A 61 0.46 8.19 -3.61
C ILE A 61 1.07 7.35 -4.72
N GLY A 62 0.47 6.21 -5.03
CA GLY A 62 0.99 5.27 -6.03
C GLY A 62 0.93 5.83 -7.45
N GLY A 63 -0.15 6.54 -7.80
CA GLY A 63 -0.40 7.10 -9.14
C GLY A 63 0.72 8.00 -9.64
N PRO A 64 1.11 9.07 -8.92
CA PRO A 64 2.22 9.93 -9.30
C PRO A 64 3.54 9.16 -9.49
N ILE A 65 3.88 8.26 -8.55
CA ILE A 65 5.11 7.46 -8.63
C ILE A 65 5.07 6.53 -9.84
N TRP A 66 3.91 5.92 -10.12
CA TRP A 66 3.69 5.06 -11.26
C TRP A 66 3.85 5.79 -12.61
N ILE A 67 3.39 7.04 -12.71
CA ILE A 67 3.60 7.89 -13.90
C ILE A 67 5.09 8.13 -14.13
N VAL A 68 5.83 8.49 -13.07
CA VAL A 68 7.28 8.69 -13.16
C VAL A 68 8.01 7.41 -13.58
N CYS A 69 7.66 6.26 -12.99
CA CYS A 69 8.22 4.97 -13.38
C CYS A 69 7.94 4.65 -14.84
N HIS A 70 6.73 4.97 -15.32
CA HIS A 70 6.34 4.80 -16.72
C HIS A 70 7.15 5.66 -17.68
N ALA A 71 7.37 6.93 -17.34
CA ALA A 71 8.17 7.86 -18.12
C ALA A 71 9.64 7.41 -18.23
N LEU A 72 10.16 6.76 -17.18
CA LEU A 72 11.52 6.19 -17.14
C LEU A 72 11.62 4.77 -17.72
N GLY A 73 10.54 4.22 -18.29
CA GLY A 73 10.51 2.85 -18.81
C GLY A 73 10.59 1.74 -17.74
N ARG A 74 10.50 2.06 -16.45
CA ARG A 74 10.58 1.12 -15.33
C ARG A 74 9.22 0.48 -15.03
N ARG A 75 8.80 -0.44 -15.90
CA ARG A 75 7.45 -1.06 -15.86
C ARG A 75 7.42 -2.49 -15.30
N GLY A 76 8.53 -2.94 -14.71
CA GLY A 76 8.68 -4.30 -14.20
C GLY A 76 7.90 -4.57 -12.90
N PRO A 77 7.65 -5.85 -12.57
CA PRO A 77 6.90 -6.25 -11.38
C PRO A 77 7.59 -5.81 -10.08
N TRP A 78 8.91 -5.90 -10.04
CA TRP A 78 9.71 -5.47 -8.90
C TRP A 78 9.57 -3.98 -8.61
N MET A 79 9.38 -3.16 -9.65
CA MET A 79 9.17 -1.72 -9.45
C MET A 79 7.83 -1.48 -8.75
N ALA A 80 6.77 -2.18 -9.17
CA ALA A 80 5.46 -2.06 -8.54
C ALA A 80 5.46 -2.54 -7.08
N VAL A 81 6.15 -3.66 -6.80
CA VAL A 81 6.35 -4.17 -5.44
C VAL A 81 7.09 -3.15 -4.58
N SER A 82 8.22 -2.62 -5.07
CA SER A 82 9.02 -1.65 -4.33
C SER A 82 8.30 -0.34 -4.09
N VAL A 83 7.55 0.16 -5.09
CA VAL A 83 6.72 1.37 -4.92
C VAL A 83 5.66 1.14 -3.85
N GLY A 84 4.95 0.01 -3.90
CA GLY A 84 3.98 -0.36 -2.88
C GLY A 84 4.61 -0.43 -1.48
N ALA A 85 5.71 -1.18 -1.34
CA ALA A 85 6.41 -1.34 -0.07
C ALA A 85 6.90 -0.01 0.50
N LEU A 86 7.58 0.81 -0.31
CA LEU A 86 8.16 2.08 0.14
C LEU A 86 7.08 3.11 0.47
N ALA A 87 6.03 3.20 -0.35
CA ALA A 87 4.91 4.09 -0.10
C ALA A 87 4.17 3.70 1.19
N GLY A 88 3.87 2.40 1.35
CA GLY A 88 3.24 1.88 2.57
C GLY A 88 4.11 2.10 3.80
N PHE A 89 5.39 1.72 3.74
CA PHE A 89 6.33 1.92 4.84
C PHE A 89 6.42 3.39 5.24
N ALA A 90 6.63 4.31 4.29
CA ALA A 90 6.76 5.72 4.59
C ALA A 90 5.47 6.30 5.19
N LEU A 91 4.30 5.93 4.65
CA LEU A 91 3.00 6.36 5.16
C LEU A 91 2.76 5.89 6.59
N PHE A 92 2.96 4.60 6.85
CA PHE A 92 2.70 4.02 8.17
C PHE A 92 3.77 4.39 9.20
N LEU A 93 5.04 4.51 8.79
CA LEU A 93 6.10 4.96 9.70
C LEU A 93 5.89 6.43 10.05
N GLY A 94 5.61 7.27 9.05
CA GLY A 94 5.24 8.66 9.28
C GLY A 94 4.05 8.76 10.21
N GLY A 95 2.99 7.99 9.93
CA GLY A 95 1.76 8.03 10.70
C GLY A 95 1.87 7.54 12.16
N GLN A 96 2.75 6.58 12.42
CA GLN A 96 3.00 6.07 13.77
C GLN A 96 4.03 6.89 14.56
N THR A 97 4.74 7.80 13.89
CA THR A 97 5.76 8.65 14.50
C THR A 97 5.26 10.10 14.58
N TYR A 98 6.02 11.05 14.04
CA TYR A 98 5.73 12.48 14.11
C TYR A 98 4.95 12.98 12.89
N GLY A 99 4.67 12.10 11.92
CA GLY A 99 4.03 12.38 10.64
C GLY A 99 2.55 11.98 10.53
N PHE A 100 1.88 11.75 11.66
CA PHE A 100 0.56 12.34 11.96
C PHE A 100 0.63 13.26 13.21
N GLY A 101 1.82 13.79 13.51
CA GLY A 101 2.02 14.80 14.52
C GLY A 101 1.67 16.18 13.99
N ILE A 102 0.73 16.85 14.64
CA ILE A 102 0.55 18.30 14.54
C ILE A 102 1.57 18.98 15.48
N PHE A 103 2.87 18.65 15.33
CA PHE A 103 4.00 19.46 15.85
C PHE A 103 4.37 19.43 17.35
N ALA A 104 4.22 18.34 18.11
CA ALA A 104 4.97 18.19 19.38
C ALA A 104 5.14 16.73 19.84
N MET A 105 6.33 16.41 20.36
CA MET A 105 6.61 15.16 21.07
C MET A 105 6.53 15.39 22.58
N PRO A 106 5.84 14.55 23.37
CA PRO A 106 5.91 14.57 24.82
C PRO A 106 7.34 14.32 25.31
N PRO A 107 7.83 15.02 26.36
CA PRO A 107 9.12 14.73 26.95
C PRO A 107 9.23 13.25 27.33
N GLY A 108 10.30 12.59 26.90
CA GLY A 108 10.54 11.18 27.14
C GLY A 108 12.03 10.88 27.18
N ASP A 109 12.40 9.82 27.88
CA ASP A 109 13.78 9.37 27.94
C ASP A 109 14.21 8.65 26.64
N ALA A 110 15.52 8.44 26.49
CA ALA A 110 16.09 7.82 25.29
C ALA A 110 15.59 6.38 25.06
N GLN A 111 15.31 5.63 26.14
CA GLN A 111 14.84 4.25 26.04
C GLN A 111 13.42 4.18 25.49
N THR A 112 12.52 5.03 25.99
CA THR A 112 11.14 5.13 25.47
C THR A 112 11.12 5.55 24.01
N LEU A 113 11.99 6.50 23.64
CA LEU A 113 12.19 6.92 22.26
C LEU A 113 12.60 5.77 21.34
N LEU A 114 13.62 5.03 21.73
CA LEU A 114 14.12 3.88 20.97
C LEU A 114 13.03 2.80 20.80
N TYR A 115 12.32 2.46 21.88
CA TYR A 115 11.25 1.47 21.81
C TYR A 115 10.13 1.90 20.85
N ARG A 116 9.70 3.16 20.89
CA ARG A 116 8.66 3.69 19.98
C ARG A 116 9.08 3.59 18.52
N TRP A 117 10.32 3.98 18.19
CA TRP A 117 10.83 3.87 16.82
C TRP A 117 10.94 2.42 16.36
N MET A 118 11.45 1.52 17.20
CA MET A 118 11.54 0.09 16.86
C MET A 118 10.16 -0.52 16.62
N SER A 119 9.19 -0.22 17.50
CA SER A 119 7.81 -0.68 17.36
C SER A 119 7.17 -0.16 16.07
N ALA A 120 7.29 1.16 15.81
CA ALA A 120 6.75 1.78 14.60
C ALA A 120 7.39 1.23 13.33
N ILE A 121 8.70 0.96 13.32
CA ILE A 121 9.37 0.32 12.18
C ILE A 121 8.82 -1.10 11.99
N ALA A 122 8.72 -1.89 13.06
CA ALA A 122 8.26 -3.28 12.97
C ALA A 122 6.83 -3.38 12.41
N THR A 123 5.90 -2.58 12.93
CA THR A 123 4.52 -2.55 12.42
C THR A 123 4.45 -2.00 10.98
N SER A 124 5.25 -0.98 10.66
CA SER A 124 5.30 -0.41 9.30
C SER A 124 5.84 -1.40 8.27
N LEU A 125 6.77 -2.28 8.65
CA LEU A 125 7.27 -3.34 7.77
C LEU A 125 6.18 -4.36 7.41
N ILE A 126 5.32 -4.72 8.38
CA ILE A 126 4.18 -5.61 8.13
C ILE A 126 3.24 -4.96 7.11
N LEU A 127 2.91 -3.69 7.30
CA LEU A 127 2.02 -2.98 6.38
C LEU A 127 2.67 -2.66 5.03
N ALA A 128 3.99 -2.50 4.99
CA ALA A 128 4.76 -2.41 3.75
C ALA A 128 4.66 -3.71 2.94
N ALA A 129 4.68 -4.88 3.58
CA ALA A 129 4.49 -6.16 2.89
C ALA A 129 3.10 -6.27 2.26
N VAL A 130 2.05 -5.80 2.96
CA VAL A 130 0.68 -5.72 2.42
C VAL A 130 0.62 -4.75 1.24
N ALA A 131 1.25 -3.57 1.36
CA ALA A 131 1.30 -2.58 0.28
C ALA A 131 2.09 -3.09 -0.94
N ALA A 132 3.16 -3.87 -0.73
CA ALA A 132 3.86 -4.60 -1.78
C ALA A 132 2.95 -5.60 -2.50
N LEU A 133 2.15 -6.37 -1.75
CA LEU A 133 1.18 -7.31 -2.32
C LEU A 133 0.11 -6.58 -3.15
N ILE A 134 -0.36 -5.42 -2.69
CA ILE A 134 -1.27 -4.56 -3.45
C ILE A 134 -0.60 -4.11 -4.75
N GLY A 135 0.61 -3.55 -4.68
CA GLY A 135 1.36 -3.11 -5.86
C GLY A 135 1.61 -4.23 -6.87
N TRP A 136 1.95 -5.44 -6.38
CA TRP A 136 2.07 -6.63 -7.21
C TRP A 136 0.75 -7.03 -7.88
N THR A 137 -0.34 -7.07 -7.12
CA THR A 137 -1.68 -7.42 -7.63
C THR A 137 -2.11 -6.44 -8.71
N MET A 138 -1.97 -5.14 -8.45
CA MET A 138 -2.25 -4.09 -9.42
C MET A 138 -1.41 -4.27 -10.69
N TRP A 139 -0.12 -4.57 -10.55
CA TRP A 139 0.76 -4.80 -11.69
C TRP A 139 0.32 -6.00 -12.54
N ARG A 140 -0.05 -7.13 -11.90
CA ARG A 140 -0.54 -8.33 -12.60
C ARG A 140 -1.79 -8.05 -13.43
N VAL A 141 -2.66 -7.16 -12.95
CA VAL A 141 -3.88 -6.77 -13.66
C VAL A 141 -3.60 -5.71 -14.74
N ALA A 142 -2.72 -4.75 -14.46
CA ALA A 142 -2.44 -3.61 -15.34
C ALA A 142 -1.57 -3.96 -16.56
N TYR A 143 -0.56 -4.83 -16.40
CA TYR A 143 0.47 -5.02 -17.42
C TYR A 143 0.36 -6.36 -18.16
N ARG A 144 0.65 -6.34 -19.46
CA ARG A 144 0.90 -7.56 -20.27
C ARG A 144 2.35 -7.52 -20.73
N ARG A 145 2.95 -8.69 -20.88
CA ARG A 145 4.28 -8.85 -21.48
C ARG A 145 4.11 -8.80 -22.99
N VAL A 146 4.93 -8.01 -23.66
CA VAL A 146 4.98 -7.88 -25.11
C VAL A 146 6.29 -8.49 -25.57
N GLY A 147 6.19 -9.43 -26.52
CA GLY A 147 7.32 -10.18 -27.09
C GLY A 147 8.10 -9.38 -28.09
#